data_AF-A0A2L0LNW5-F1
#
_entry.id   AF-A0A2L0LNW5-F1
#
_cell.length_a   1.000
_cell.length_b   1.000
_cell.length_c   1.000
_cell.angle_alpha   90.00
_cell.angle_beta   90.00
_cell.angle_gamma   90.00
#
_symmetry.space_group_name_H-M   'P 1'
#
loop_
_entity.id
_entity.type
_entity.pdbx_description
1 polymer ?
#
loop_
_entity_poly.entity_id
_entity_poly.type
_entity_poly.pdbx_seq_one_letter_code
_entity_poly.pdbx_strand_id
1 'polypeptide(L)'
;MKIGIDDIGLSVPQHFFALEELAERHGIDPQKYLVGIGQEFMAVPAPDEDIVTLAANAALPLLDDASRASIATVILATESGIDQSKAAGLFVHSLLGLRADCRVVEFKQACYGATAGLQMARALVAQRPHEKVLVIATDIARYEQNSEGECTQGAGAVAMIVAENPRLLELHPHQGRYSLDVSDFWRPNLRSTALVDGKLSIEVYLESLRNAWQSYRADGGLGLEDMSFLCFHQPFTKMAKKAFSVFEAIEPEAAKALGEKAYSTSQLYGKAIGNCYTASLYIALLSLLDNSDEDLTGRNIGLFSYGSGSVGEFFSATVVPGYQAHSRRKAHARMLASRTRLGHEQYSTWFYGDNHPAVADYSTPYVTGGAFRYGGCEGYRRQYESTALSLKMAS
;
A
#
# COMPACT_ATOMS: atom_id res chain seq x y z
N MET A 1 3.92 -14.09 23.40
CA MET A 1 3.13 -14.54 22.23
C MET A 1 3.70 -13.82 21.02
N LYS A 2 4.02 -14.54 19.94
CA LYS A 2 4.52 -13.95 18.70
C LYS A 2 3.33 -13.69 17.78
N ILE A 3 3.15 -12.44 17.36
CA ILE A 3 2.04 -12.04 16.49
C ILE A 3 2.61 -11.16 15.40
N GLY A 4 2.12 -11.32 14.18
CA GLY A 4 2.50 -10.42 13.11
C GLY A 4 1.93 -10.85 11.77
N ILE A 5 2.61 -10.46 10.70
CA ILE A 5 2.18 -10.75 9.34
C ILE A 5 2.55 -12.20 9.03
N ASP A 6 1.53 -13.04 8.91
CA ASP A 6 1.64 -14.45 8.54
C ASP A 6 1.86 -14.63 7.04
N ASP A 7 1.16 -13.82 6.24
CA ASP A 7 1.25 -13.86 4.78
C ASP A 7 0.93 -12.49 4.17
N ILE A 8 1.47 -12.22 2.98
CA ILE A 8 1.35 -10.93 2.30
C ILE A 8 1.21 -11.09 0.77
N GLY A 9 0.32 -10.31 0.17
CA GLY A 9 0.03 -10.35 -1.27
C GLY A 9 -0.06 -8.97 -1.87
N LEU A 10 0.30 -8.85 -3.15
CA LEU A 10 0.30 -7.61 -3.92
C LEU A 10 -0.61 -7.74 -5.14
N SER A 11 -1.36 -6.68 -5.43
CA SER A 11 -2.01 -6.48 -6.72
C SER A 11 -1.74 -5.08 -7.20
N VAL A 12 -1.44 -4.95 -8.50
CA VAL A 12 -1.27 -3.68 -9.19
C VAL A 12 -2.10 -3.71 -10.48
N PRO A 13 -2.57 -2.55 -10.97
CA PRO A 13 -3.21 -2.47 -12.28
C PRO A 13 -2.42 -3.14 -13.39
N GLN A 14 -3.12 -3.68 -14.38
CA GLN A 14 -2.49 -4.31 -15.56
C GLN A 14 -1.90 -3.31 -16.54
N HIS A 15 -2.03 -2.01 -16.29
CA HIS A 15 -1.55 -0.94 -17.16
C HIS A 15 -0.70 0.07 -16.41
N PHE A 16 0.18 0.75 -17.14
CA PHE A 16 1.03 1.80 -16.58
C PHE A 16 1.32 2.91 -17.60
N PHE A 17 1.71 4.08 -17.11
CA PHE A 17 2.21 5.19 -17.92
C PHE A 17 3.66 5.52 -17.55
N ALA A 18 4.47 5.90 -18.52
CA ALA A 18 5.89 6.20 -18.33
C ALA A 18 6.10 7.66 -17.95
N LEU A 19 6.86 7.90 -16.88
CA LEU A 19 7.13 9.26 -16.40
C LEU A 19 8.06 10.04 -17.33
N GLU A 20 8.88 9.35 -18.13
CA GLU A 20 9.65 9.98 -19.20
C GLU A 20 8.73 10.70 -20.20
N GLU A 21 7.64 10.04 -20.65
CA GLU A 21 6.65 10.64 -21.56
C GLU A 21 5.84 11.73 -20.87
N LEU A 22 5.58 11.61 -19.57
CA LEU A 22 4.95 12.69 -18.79
C LEU A 22 5.83 13.94 -18.73
N ALA A 23 7.13 13.75 -18.49
CA ALA A 23 8.09 14.86 -18.42
C ALA A 23 8.21 15.62 -19.74
N GLU A 24 8.26 14.89 -20.87
CA GLU A 24 8.24 15.47 -22.20
C GLU A 24 7.00 16.36 -22.41
N ARG A 25 5.82 15.91 -21.96
CA ARG A 25 4.57 16.67 -22.07
C ARG A 25 4.52 17.89 -21.17
N HIS A 26 5.10 17.79 -19.98
CA HIS A 26 5.26 18.93 -19.08
C HIS A 26 6.36 19.90 -19.53
N GLY A 27 7.10 19.60 -20.61
CA GLY A 27 8.17 20.44 -21.11
C GLY A 27 9.35 20.57 -20.16
N ILE A 28 9.63 19.52 -19.39
CA ILE A 28 10.72 19.47 -18.40
C ILE A 28 11.70 18.32 -18.70
N ASP A 29 12.89 18.39 -18.11
CA ASP A 29 13.87 17.30 -18.18
C ASP A 29 13.31 16.02 -17.51
N PRO A 30 13.25 14.86 -18.22
CA PRO A 30 12.86 13.57 -17.65
C PRO A 30 13.60 13.19 -16.35
N GLN A 31 14.86 13.62 -16.19
CA GLN A 31 15.63 13.35 -14.98
C GLN A 31 15.02 13.97 -13.71
N LYS A 32 14.20 15.03 -13.85
CA LYS A 32 13.42 15.58 -12.73
C LYS A 32 12.47 14.53 -12.14
N TYR A 33 11.91 13.64 -12.94
CA TYR A 33 11.06 12.55 -12.47
C TYR A 33 11.85 11.27 -12.19
N LEU A 34 12.72 10.84 -13.11
CA LEU A 34 13.45 9.58 -12.97
C LEU A 34 14.44 9.59 -11.78
N VAL A 35 15.06 10.73 -11.49
CA VAL A 35 16.07 10.88 -10.40
C VAL A 35 15.60 11.86 -9.32
N GLY A 36 14.91 12.93 -9.71
CA GLY A 36 14.39 13.93 -8.78
C GLY A 36 13.24 13.41 -7.91
N ILE A 37 12.32 12.66 -8.48
CA ILE A 37 11.22 11.96 -7.78
C ILE A 37 11.61 10.50 -7.51
N GLY A 38 12.37 9.89 -8.42
CA GLY A 38 12.88 8.53 -8.33
C GLY A 38 11.92 7.48 -8.91
N GLN A 39 10.95 7.90 -9.74
CA GLN A 39 9.92 7.03 -10.30
C GLN A 39 10.10 6.89 -11.80
N GLU A 40 9.82 5.70 -12.33
CA GLU A 40 9.92 5.36 -13.75
C GLU A 40 8.54 5.23 -14.38
N PHE A 41 7.62 4.59 -13.66
CA PHE A 41 6.25 4.32 -14.11
C PHE A 41 5.23 4.65 -13.02
N MET A 42 4.03 5.03 -13.43
CA MET A 42 2.85 5.07 -12.58
C MET A 42 1.84 4.01 -13.04
N ALA A 43 1.31 3.23 -12.11
CA ALA A 43 0.28 2.25 -12.40
C ALA A 43 -1.07 2.95 -12.65
N VAL A 44 -1.78 2.48 -13.67
CA VAL A 44 -3.01 3.10 -14.16
C VAL A 44 -4.13 2.06 -14.16
N PRO A 45 -5.17 2.20 -13.30
CA PRO A 45 -6.31 1.28 -13.33
C PRO A 45 -7.08 1.42 -14.64
N ALA A 46 -7.42 0.29 -15.26
CA ALA A 46 -8.39 0.26 -16.34
C ALA A 46 -9.81 0.59 -15.83
N PRO A 47 -10.78 0.91 -16.71
CA PRO A 47 -12.15 1.20 -16.30
C PRO A 47 -12.85 0.07 -15.52
N ASP A 48 -12.36 -1.16 -15.63
CA ASP A 48 -12.87 -2.35 -14.94
C ASP A 48 -12.03 -2.77 -13.72
N GLU A 49 -11.07 -1.92 -13.31
CA GLU A 49 -10.28 -2.04 -12.09
C GLU A 49 -10.60 -0.89 -11.10
N ASP A 50 -10.83 -1.22 -9.84
CA ASP A 50 -10.98 -0.25 -8.75
C ASP A 50 -10.36 -0.77 -7.44
N ILE A 51 -10.55 -0.05 -6.34
CA ILE A 51 -10.00 -0.47 -5.03
C ILE A 51 -10.50 -1.84 -4.57
N VAL A 52 -11.72 -2.24 -4.95
CA VAL A 52 -12.29 -3.54 -4.54
C VAL A 52 -11.64 -4.66 -5.35
N THR A 53 -11.50 -4.48 -6.66
CA THR A 53 -10.87 -5.51 -7.50
C THR A 53 -9.40 -5.65 -7.15
N LEU A 54 -8.67 -4.56 -6.94
CA LEU A 54 -7.27 -4.59 -6.50
C LEU A 54 -7.13 -5.28 -5.14
N ALA A 55 -7.96 -4.91 -4.16
CA ALA A 55 -7.98 -5.55 -2.84
C ALA A 55 -8.23 -7.06 -2.91
N ALA A 56 -9.25 -7.49 -3.66
CA ALA A 56 -9.60 -8.89 -3.80
C ALA A 56 -8.50 -9.68 -4.54
N ASN A 57 -7.92 -9.13 -5.61
CA ASN A 57 -6.79 -9.75 -6.31
C ASN A 57 -5.53 -9.85 -5.44
N ALA A 58 -5.28 -8.90 -4.53
CA ALA A 58 -4.15 -8.95 -3.61
C ALA A 58 -4.33 -10.03 -2.53
N ALA A 59 -5.56 -10.23 -2.06
CA ALA A 59 -5.88 -11.19 -1.00
C ALA A 59 -6.05 -12.63 -1.51
N LEU A 60 -6.55 -12.83 -2.72
CA LEU A 60 -6.85 -14.16 -3.26
C LEU A 60 -5.69 -15.17 -3.18
N PRO A 61 -4.42 -14.81 -3.48
CA PRO A 61 -3.28 -15.73 -3.37
C PRO A 61 -2.90 -16.12 -1.94
N LEU A 62 -3.52 -15.49 -0.92
CA LEU A 62 -3.31 -15.79 0.50
C LEU A 62 -4.35 -16.78 1.03
N LEU A 63 -5.33 -17.15 0.20
CA LEU A 63 -6.50 -17.90 0.65
C LEU A 63 -6.44 -19.38 0.28
N ASP A 64 -6.62 -20.22 1.30
CA ASP A 64 -6.95 -21.63 1.22
C ASP A 64 -8.16 -21.92 2.13
N ASP A 65 -8.62 -23.16 2.20
CA ASP A 65 -9.76 -23.53 3.05
C ASP A 65 -9.54 -23.17 4.54
N ALA A 66 -8.30 -23.33 5.03
CA ALA A 66 -7.97 -23.09 6.43
C ALA A 66 -7.94 -21.59 6.75
N SER A 67 -7.39 -20.75 5.88
CA SER A 67 -7.35 -19.31 6.08
C SER A 67 -8.75 -18.70 5.90
N ARG A 68 -9.55 -19.16 4.92
CA ARG A 68 -10.97 -18.74 4.78
C ARG A 68 -11.80 -19.08 6.03
N ALA A 69 -11.56 -20.24 6.65
CA ALA A 69 -12.27 -20.65 7.86
C ALA A 69 -11.85 -19.86 9.11
N SER A 70 -10.60 -19.39 9.17
CA SER A 70 -10.00 -18.73 10.35
C SER A 70 -10.01 -17.20 10.31
N ILE A 71 -10.20 -16.58 9.14
CA ILE A 71 -10.36 -15.12 9.04
C ILE A 71 -11.69 -14.70 9.68
N ALA A 72 -11.61 -14.07 10.85
CA ALA A 72 -12.75 -13.59 11.61
C ALA A 72 -12.98 -12.08 11.48
N THR A 73 -12.00 -11.34 10.95
CA THR A 73 -12.11 -9.90 10.70
C THR A 73 -11.40 -9.50 9.41
N VAL A 74 -12.04 -8.67 8.60
CA VAL A 74 -11.48 -7.95 7.46
C VAL A 74 -11.43 -6.46 7.80
N ILE A 75 -10.24 -5.87 7.72
CA ILE A 75 -10.02 -4.43 7.85
C ILE A 75 -9.54 -3.94 6.49
N LEU A 76 -10.38 -3.20 5.77
CA LEU A 76 -9.95 -2.53 4.54
C LEU A 76 -9.55 -1.09 4.89
N ALA A 77 -8.32 -0.70 4.60
CA ALA A 77 -7.84 0.65 4.74
C ALA A 77 -7.70 1.30 3.37
N THR A 78 -8.31 2.47 3.22
CA THR A 78 -8.30 3.23 1.98
C THR A 78 -8.60 4.69 2.27
N GLU A 79 -8.01 5.58 1.48
CA GLU A 79 -8.49 6.96 1.32
C GLU A 79 -9.22 7.15 -0.01
N SER A 80 -9.40 6.06 -0.76
CA SER A 80 -10.03 5.92 -2.08
C SER A 80 -11.43 5.32 -2.04
N GLY A 81 -12.14 5.52 -0.93
CA GLY A 81 -13.49 5.00 -0.69
C GLY A 81 -14.50 5.31 -1.81
N ILE A 82 -15.36 4.34 -2.06
CA ILE A 82 -16.34 4.33 -3.18
C ILE A 82 -17.79 4.49 -2.71
N ASP A 83 -18.00 4.53 -1.39
CA ASP A 83 -19.29 4.71 -0.73
C ASP A 83 -19.04 5.40 0.62
N GLN A 84 -19.98 6.24 1.07
CA GLN A 84 -19.84 6.98 2.33
C GLN A 84 -20.26 6.18 3.56
N SER A 85 -20.91 5.04 3.36
CA SER A 85 -21.46 4.19 4.42
C SER A 85 -21.04 2.73 4.26
N LYS A 86 -21.23 2.13 3.09
CA LYS A 86 -20.88 0.72 2.85
C LYS A 86 -19.37 0.57 2.69
N ALA A 87 -18.73 -0.07 3.66
CA ALA A 87 -17.32 -0.45 3.56
C ALA A 87 -17.02 -1.23 2.26
N ALA A 88 -16.00 -0.81 1.51
CA ALA A 88 -15.55 -1.50 0.30
C ALA A 88 -15.13 -2.96 0.60
N GLY A 89 -14.67 -3.20 1.84
CA GLY A 89 -14.32 -4.53 2.32
C GLY A 89 -15.46 -5.55 2.26
N LEU A 90 -16.73 -5.11 2.25
CA LEU A 90 -17.88 -6.03 2.13
C LEU A 90 -17.98 -6.64 0.73
N PHE A 91 -17.58 -5.91 -0.31
CA PHE A 91 -17.49 -6.48 -1.66
C PHE A 91 -16.35 -7.50 -1.72
N VAL A 92 -15.19 -7.17 -1.14
CA VAL A 92 -14.03 -8.08 -1.08
C VAL A 92 -14.36 -9.35 -0.31
N HIS A 93 -15.02 -9.24 0.85
CA HIS A 93 -15.49 -10.36 1.65
C HIS A 93 -16.35 -11.34 0.83
N SER A 94 -17.31 -10.82 0.06
CA SER A 94 -18.16 -11.61 -0.81
C SER A 94 -17.39 -12.24 -1.98
N LEU A 95 -16.53 -11.48 -2.66
CA LEU A 95 -15.75 -11.95 -3.80
C LEU A 95 -14.77 -13.08 -3.42
N LEU A 96 -14.26 -13.02 -2.19
CA LEU A 96 -13.38 -14.03 -1.62
C LEU A 96 -14.14 -15.17 -0.94
N GLY A 97 -15.47 -15.21 -0.98
CA GLY A 97 -16.26 -16.29 -0.38
C GLY A 97 -15.93 -16.54 1.09
N LEU A 98 -15.67 -15.49 1.86
CA LEU A 98 -15.39 -15.61 3.29
C LEU A 98 -16.67 -15.98 4.07
N ARG A 99 -16.51 -16.63 5.22
CA ARG A 99 -17.63 -16.99 6.12
C ARG A 99 -18.46 -15.76 6.51
N ALA A 100 -19.77 -15.94 6.67
CA ALA A 100 -20.68 -14.86 7.07
C ALA A 100 -20.41 -14.35 8.50
N ASP A 101 -19.94 -15.22 9.39
CA ASP A 101 -19.45 -14.84 10.71
C ASP A 101 -18.03 -14.27 10.61
N CYS A 102 -17.94 -13.07 10.03
CA CYS A 102 -16.73 -12.31 9.82
C CYS A 102 -17.05 -10.83 9.97
N ARG A 103 -16.31 -10.12 10.83
CA ARG A 103 -16.44 -8.67 10.95
C ARG A 103 -15.78 -7.99 9.75
N VAL A 104 -16.43 -7.00 9.16
CA VAL A 104 -15.84 -6.20 8.07
C VAL A 104 -15.95 -4.72 8.42
N VAL A 105 -14.82 -4.01 8.39
CA VAL A 105 -14.74 -2.58 8.68
C VAL A 105 -13.79 -1.87 7.71
N GLU A 106 -14.03 -0.56 7.52
CA GLU A 106 -13.18 0.30 6.69
C GLU A 106 -12.47 1.35 7.55
N PHE A 107 -11.16 1.52 7.34
CA PHE A 107 -10.30 2.46 8.05
C PHE A 107 -9.87 3.58 7.12
N LYS A 108 -10.07 4.82 7.57
CA LYS A 108 -9.63 6.02 6.86
C LYS A 108 -8.75 6.86 7.78
N GLN A 109 -7.48 6.97 7.42
CA GLN A 109 -6.66 8.11 7.79
C GLN A 109 -5.50 8.23 6.81
N ALA A 110 -5.75 8.97 5.72
CA ALA A 110 -4.83 9.10 4.58
C ALA A 110 -4.06 7.80 4.31
N CYS A 111 -2.76 7.89 4.08
CA CYS A 111 -1.88 6.75 3.84
C CYS A 111 -1.54 5.94 5.11
N TYR A 112 -1.96 6.38 6.31
CA TYR A 112 -1.70 5.70 7.58
C TYR A 112 -2.74 4.61 7.93
N GLY A 113 -3.92 4.65 7.32
CA GLY A 113 -5.06 3.80 7.72
C GLY A 113 -4.76 2.29 7.82
N ALA A 114 -3.90 1.76 6.95
CA ALA A 114 -3.52 0.35 6.96
C ALA A 114 -2.66 -0.03 8.17
N THR A 115 -1.82 0.90 8.65
CA THR A 115 -1.01 0.68 9.86
C THR A 115 -1.86 0.72 11.11
N ALA A 116 -2.83 1.63 11.20
CA ALA A 116 -3.84 1.57 12.25
C ALA A 116 -4.59 0.23 12.25
N GLY A 117 -4.96 -0.26 11.06
CA GLY A 117 -5.57 -1.58 10.88
C GLY A 117 -4.66 -2.73 11.33
N LEU A 118 -3.37 -2.67 11.03
CA LEU A 118 -2.37 -3.66 11.44
C LEU A 118 -2.20 -3.69 12.97
N GLN A 119 -2.14 -2.54 13.63
CA GLN A 119 -2.07 -2.47 15.10
C GLN A 119 -3.33 -3.03 15.75
N MET A 120 -4.51 -2.70 15.21
CA MET A 120 -5.78 -3.27 15.69
C MET A 120 -5.81 -4.79 15.49
N ALA A 121 -5.39 -5.27 14.32
CA ALA A 121 -5.33 -6.70 14.01
C ALA A 121 -4.45 -7.46 15.00
N ARG A 122 -3.27 -6.91 15.32
CA ARG A 122 -2.37 -7.47 16.34
C ARG A 122 -3.06 -7.60 17.70
N ALA A 123 -3.79 -6.58 18.13
CA ALA A 123 -4.52 -6.60 19.40
C ALA A 123 -5.67 -7.63 19.40
N LEU A 124 -6.41 -7.76 18.29
CA LEU A 124 -7.48 -8.75 18.14
C LEU A 124 -6.94 -10.18 18.22
N VAL A 125 -5.84 -10.47 17.51
CA VAL A 125 -5.19 -11.78 17.54
C VAL A 125 -4.65 -12.08 18.95
N ALA A 126 -4.09 -11.10 19.65
CA ALA A 126 -3.62 -11.30 21.02
C ALA A 126 -4.76 -11.75 21.96
N GLN A 127 -5.97 -11.26 21.73
CA GLN A 127 -7.16 -11.63 22.49
C GLN A 127 -7.77 -12.96 22.05
N ARG A 128 -7.67 -13.31 20.76
CA ARG A 128 -8.23 -14.52 20.14
C ARG A 128 -7.20 -15.17 19.20
N PRO A 129 -6.20 -15.90 19.74
CA PRO A 129 -5.03 -16.35 18.94
C PRO A 129 -5.33 -17.34 17.82
N HIS A 130 -6.49 -18.02 17.88
CA HIS A 130 -6.95 -18.94 16.85
C HIS A 130 -7.62 -18.24 15.65
N GLU A 131 -7.95 -16.95 15.78
CA GLU A 131 -8.53 -16.15 14.70
C GLU A 131 -7.45 -15.40 13.95
N LYS A 132 -7.65 -15.26 12.63
CA LYS A 132 -6.81 -14.43 11.76
C LYS A 132 -7.56 -13.16 11.38
N VAL A 133 -6.80 -12.12 11.10
CA VAL A 133 -7.32 -10.84 10.60
C VAL A 133 -6.73 -10.56 9.23
N LEU A 134 -7.59 -10.29 8.24
CA LEU A 134 -7.18 -9.86 6.91
C LEU A 134 -7.16 -8.33 6.88
N VAL A 135 -5.97 -7.73 6.83
CA VAL A 135 -5.78 -6.29 6.68
C VAL A 135 -5.46 -6.00 5.22
N ILE A 136 -6.21 -5.12 4.57
CA ILE A 136 -6.03 -4.79 3.16
C ILE A 136 -5.81 -3.29 3.03
N ALA A 137 -4.68 -2.90 2.48
CA ALA A 137 -4.40 -1.52 2.06
C ALA A 137 -4.68 -1.41 0.56
N THR A 138 -5.53 -0.49 0.12
CA THR A 138 -5.84 -0.33 -1.31
C THR A 138 -6.19 1.11 -1.66
N ASP A 139 -5.60 1.62 -2.73
CA ASP A 139 -5.82 3.00 -3.14
C ASP A 139 -5.52 3.25 -4.62
N ILE A 140 -6.09 4.34 -5.12
CA ILE A 140 -5.79 4.93 -6.43
C ILE A 140 -5.42 6.39 -6.18
N ALA A 141 -4.13 6.70 -6.26
CA ALA A 141 -3.62 8.05 -6.07
C ALA A 141 -3.92 8.92 -7.28
N ARG A 142 -4.68 10.01 -7.06
CA ARG A 142 -5.14 10.92 -8.12
C ARG A 142 -4.85 12.37 -7.73
N TYR A 143 -4.09 13.05 -8.57
CA TYR A 143 -3.84 14.49 -8.53
C TYR A 143 -4.43 15.15 -9.78
N GLU A 144 -4.57 16.47 -9.79
CA GLU A 144 -5.06 17.19 -10.98
C GLU A 144 -4.13 16.94 -12.17
N GLN A 145 -4.72 16.79 -13.36
CA GLN A 145 -3.96 16.64 -14.60
C GLN A 145 -3.09 17.88 -14.84
N ASN A 146 -1.85 17.68 -15.25
CA ASN A 146 -0.80 18.68 -15.41
C ASN A 146 -0.36 19.39 -14.11
N SER A 147 -0.73 18.85 -12.94
CA SER A 147 -0.25 19.37 -11.66
C SER A 147 1.14 18.81 -11.30
N GLU A 148 1.82 19.46 -10.36
CA GLU A 148 3.12 18.96 -9.86
C GLU A 148 3.02 17.56 -9.25
N GLY A 149 1.86 17.21 -8.66
CA GLY A 149 1.61 15.92 -8.02
C GLY A 149 1.33 14.78 -9.00
N GLU A 150 1.00 15.06 -10.26
CA GLU A 150 0.62 14.04 -11.25
C GLU A 150 1.72 12.97 -11.43
N CYS A 151 2.98 13.38 -11.39
CA CYS A 151 4.12 12.47 -11.51
C CYS A 151 4.27 11.48 -10.35
N THR A 152 3.55 11.68 -9.24
CA THR A 152 3.59 10.79 -8.06
C THR A 152 2.43 9.79 -8.02
N GLN A 153 1.48 9.87 -8.96
CA GLN A 153 0.32 8.98 -9.01
C GLN A 153 0.70 7.49 -9.10
N GLY A 154 -0.28 6.65 -8.80
CA GLY A 154 -0.16 5.20 -8.83
C GLY A 154 -1.43 4.57 -8.29
N ALA A 155 -1.47 3.25 -8.32
CA ALA A 155 -2.57 2.48 -7.77
C ALA A 155 -2.11 1.06 -7.45
N GLY A 156 -2.72 0.47 -6.43
CA GLY A 156 -2.40 -0.88 -6.02
C GLY A 156 -3.08 -1.26 -4.71
N ALA A 157 -2.87 -2.53 -4.34
CA ALA A 157 -3.32 -3.05 -3.07
C ALA A 157 -2.31 -4.03 -2.49
N VAL A 158 -2.21 -4.02 -1.16
CA VAL A 158 -1.50 -5.04 -0.38
C VAL A 158 -2.46 -5.67 0.61
N ALA A 159 -2.54 -6.99 0.61
CA ALA A 159 -3.29 -7.75 1.61
C ALA A 159 -2.32 -8.44 2.56
N MET A 160 -2.63 -8.44 3.85
CA MET A 160 -1.84 -9.03 4.92
C MET A 160 -2.73 -9.89 5.81
N ILE A 161 -2.34 -11.14 6.02
CA ILE A 161 -2.94 -11.99 7.05
C ILE A 161 -2.16 -11.78 8.33
N VAL A 162 -2.83 -11.37 9.40
CA VAL A 162 -2.25 -11.20 10.74
C VAL A 162 -2.68 -12.38 11.61
N ALA A 163 -1.72 -13.05 12.24
CA ALA A 163 -1.97 -14.25 13.05
C ALA A 163 -0.94 -14.43 14.18
N GLU A 164 -1.23 -15.35 15.10
CA GLU A 164 -0.25 -15.90 16.04
C GLU A 164 0.74 -16.79 15.29
N ASN A 165 2.00 -16.80 15.73
CA ASN A 165 3.10 -17.56 15.13
C ASN A 165 3.23 -17.27 13.62
N PRO A 166 3.43 -15.99 13.25
CA PRO A 166 3.48 -15.58 11.85
C PRO A 166 4.63 -16.28 11.11
N ARG A 167 4.46 -16.52 9.82
CA ARG A 167 5.48 -17.12 8.95
C ARG A 167 6.36 -16.11 8.20
N LEU A 168 5.98 -14.83 8.17
CA LEU A 168 6.72 -13.79 7.44
C LEU A 168 7.41 -12.80 8.38
N LEU A 169 6.63 -12.11 9.23
CA LEU A 169 7.14 -11.05 10.10
C LEU A 169 6.52 -11.14 11.49
N GLU A 170 7.36 -11.14 12.52
CA GLU A 170 6.97 -10.96 13.92
C GLU A 170 6.95 -9.46 14.25
N LEU A 171 5.79 -8.90 14.59
CA LEU A 171 5.65 -7.49 14.96
C LEU A 171 6.04 -7.28 16.42
N HIS A 172 6.98 -6.37 16.66
CA HIS A 172 7.36 -5.99 18.02
C HIS A 172 6.24 -5.21 18.72
N PRO A 173 6.16 -5.27 20.06
CA PRO A 173 5.10 -4.58 20.80
C PRO A 173 5.29 -3.05 20.84
N HIS A 174 6.52 -2.58 20.63
CA HIS A 174 6.89 -1.18 20.79
C HIS A 174 6.53 -0.34 19.57
N GLN A 175 6.05 0.86 19.84
CA GLN A 175 5.42 1.72 18.85
C GLN A 175 5.56 3.18 19.26
N GLY A 176 5.82 4.05 18.28
CA GLY A 176 5.92 5.48 18.51
C GLY A 176 5.00 6.23 17.58
N ARG A 177 4.30 7.23 18.12
CA ARG A 177 3.23 7.92 17.40
C ARG A 177 3.39 9.42 17.49
N TYR A 178 2.96 10.09 16.45
CA TYR A 178 2.79 11.53 16.43
C TYR A 178 1.56 11.88 15.61
N SER A 179 0.74 12.81 16.12
CA SER A 179 -0.45 13.31 15.42
C SER A 179 -0.46 14.82 15.49
N LEU A 180 -0.75 15.45 14.37
CA LEU A 180 -0.77 16.90 14.22
C LEU A 180 -1.89 17.26 13.25
N ASP A 181 -2.84 18.11 13.65
CA ASP A 181 -3.84 18.65 12.73
C ASP A 181 -3.19 19.63 11.75
N VAL A 182 -3.20 19.29 10.46
CA VAL A 182 -2.60 20.09 9.40
C VAL A 182 -3.21 19.76 8.05
N SER A 183 -3.40 20.79 7.21
CA SER A 183 -3.83 20.64 5.83
C SER A 183 -2.62 20.58 4.89
N ASP A 184 -1.80 19.54 5.00
CA ASP A 184 -0.66 19.33 4.09
C ASP A 184 -1.08 18.61 2.79
N PHE A 185 -2.00 17.65 2.92
CA PHE A 185 -2.69 16.98 1.81
C PHE A 185 -4.08 16.55 2.27
N TRP A 186 -5.09 16.74 1.40
CA TRP A 186 -6.46 16.31 1.68
C TRP A 186 -7.27 16.17 0.39
N ARG A 187 -8.34 15.37 0.44
CA ARG A 187 -9.31 15.23 -0.65
C ARG A 187 -10.74 15.47 -0.13
N PRO A 188 -11.34 16.64 -0.41
CA PRO A 188 -12.74 16.92 -0.08
C PRO A 188 -13.71 15.95 -0.76
N ASN A 189 -14.86 15.67 -0.13
CA ASN A 189 -15.83 14.66 -0.59
C ASN A 189 -16.35 14.85 -2.03
N LEU A 190 -16.30 16.07 -2.57
CA LEU A 190 -16.77 16.40 -3.92
C LEU A 190 -15.66 16.38 -4.98
N ARG A 191 -14.45 15.93 -4.62
CA ARG A 191 -13.29 15.91 -5.51
C ARG A 191 -12.78 14.50 -5.72
N SER A 192 -12.50 14.16 -6.98
CA SER A 192 -11.82 12.93 -7.35
C SER A 192 -10.29 13.04 -7.21
N THR A 193 -9.75 14.26 -7.30
CA THR A 193 -8.32 14.58 -7.16
C THR A 193 -8.02 15.26 -5.83
N ALA A 194 -6.87 14.93 -5.25
CA ALA A 194 -6.40 15.51 -4.01
C ALA A 194 -5.85 16.93 -4.18
N LEU A 195 -5.89 17.69 -3.09
CA LEU A 195 -5.21 18.96 -2.91
C LEU A 195 -3.96 18.72 -2.05
N VAL A 196 -2.88 19.44 -2.36
CA VAL A 196 -1.60 19.24 -1.67
C VAL A 196 -0.77 20.52 -1.64
N ASP A 197 -0.20 20.82 -0.47
CA ASP A 197 0.97 21.67 -0.36
C ASP A 197 2.20 20.76 -0.24
N GLY A 198 2.88 20.55 -1.38
CA GLY A 198 3.94 19.55 -1.47
C GLY A 198 5.16 19.84 -0.58
N LYS A 199 5.46 21.13 -0.31
CA LYS A 199 6.57 21.50 0.57
C LYS A 199 6.21 21.25 2.02
N LEU A 200 5.03 21.74 2.44
CA LEU A 200 4.51 21.52 3.78
C LEU A 200 4.38 20.02 4.09
N SER A 201 3.89 19.23 3.14
CA SER A 201 3.72 17.78 3.33
C SER A 201 5.04 17.04 3.58
N ILE A 202 6.12 17.44 2.88
CA ILE A 202 7.46 16.90 3.15
C ILE A 202 7.95 17.32 4.54
N GLU A 203 7.74 18.57 4.94
CA GLU A 203 8.16 19.08 6.25
C GLU A 203 7.45 18.32 7.39
N VAL A 204 6.11 18.22 7.32
CA VAL A 204 5.28 17.50 8.29
C VAL A 204 5.62 16.01 8.34
N TYR A 205 5.90 15.37 7.20
CA TYR A 205 6.36 13.99 7.17
C TYR A 205 7.63 13.81 8.00
N LEU A 206 8.65 14.66 7.77
CA LEU A 206 9.96 14.53 8.42
C LEU A 206 9.88 14.88 9.91
N GLU A 207 9.04 15.85 10.27
CA GLU A 207 8.70 16.15 11.67
C GLU A 207 8.02 14.95 12.33
N SER A 208 7.03 14.35 11.66
CA SER A 208 6.30 13.19 12.17
C SER A 208 7.21 11.98 12.37
N LEU A 209 8.15 11.74 11.46
CA LEU A 209 9.16 10.69 11.61
C LEU A 209 10.03 10.94 12.86
N ARG A 210 10.53 12.16 13.05
CA ARG A 210 11.37 12.51 14.19
C ARG A 210 10.63 12.28 15.52
N ASN A 211 9.40 12.76 15.63
CA ASN A 211 8.61 12.64 16.85
C ASN A 211 8.12 11.21 17.09
N ALA A 212 7.68 10.50 16.05
CA ALA A 212 7.30 9.10 16.15
C ALA A 212 8.50 8.22 16.55
N TRP A 213 9.69 8.48 16.01
CA TRP A 213 10.92 7.80 16.43
C TRP A 213 11.24 8.04 17.90
N GLN A 214 11.19 9.29 18.36
CA GLN A 214 11.42 9.62 19.77
C GLN A 214 10.41 8.91 20.68
N SER A 215 9.13 8.92 20.31
CA SER A 215 8.08 8.18 21.03
C SER A 215 8.33 6.67 21.02
N TYR A 216 8.81 6.09 19.92
CA TYR A 216 9.10 4.67 19.79
C TYR A 216 10.26 4.26 20.70
N ARG A 217 11.32 5.07 20.76
CA ARG A 217 12.46 4.85 21.66
C ARG A 217 12.05 5.00 23.13
N ALA A 218 11.21 5.98 23.46
CA ALA A 218 10.67 6.15 24.80
C ALA A 218 9.77 4.97 25.23
N ASP A 219 9.08 4.33 24.28
CA ASP A 219 8.27 3.12 24.51
C ASP A 219 9.11 1.85 24.67
N GLY A 220 10.45 1.93 24.55
CA GLY A 220 11.37 0.79 24.68
C GLY A 220 11.69 0.08 23.37
N GLY A 221 11.36 0.70 22.23
CA GLY A 221 11.70 0.17 20.91
C GLY A 221 13.22 0.05 20.68
N LEU A 222 13.61 -0.83 19.75
CA LEU A 222 15.02 -1.08 19.35
C LEU A 222 15.78 0.18 18.94
N GLY A 223 17.11 0.17 19.11
CA GLY A 223 17.99 1.22 18.61
C GLY A 223 18.13 1.15 17.09
N LEU A 224 18.60 2.24 16.47
CA LEU A 224 18.88 2.25 15.04
C LEU A 224 20.01 1.26 14.70
N GLU A 225 20.98 1.11 15.60
CA GLU A 225 22.08 0.14 15.54
C GLU A 225 21.63 -1.32 15.53
N ASP A 226 20.43 -1.61 16.05
CA ASP A 226 19.84 -2.95 16.08
C ASP A 226 18.97 -3.25 14.85
N MET A 227 18.79 -2.27 13.96
CA MET A 227 18.04 -2.41 12.71
C MET A 227 18.98 -2.80 11.58
N SER A 228 18.48 -3.61 10.65
CA SER A 228 19.22 -3.95 9.42
C SER A 228 18.68 -3.20 8.21
N PHE A 229 17.38 -2.90 8.20
CA PHE A 229 16.71 -2.22 7.11
C PHE A 229 15.61 -1.29 7.65
N LEU A 230 15.27 -0.30 6.85
CA LEU A 230 14.21 0.68 7.12
C LEU A 230 13.27 0.74 5.92
N CYS A 231 11.98 0.51 6.18
CA CYS A 231 10.91 0.71 5.22
C CYS A 231 10.13 1.97 5.61
N PHE A 232 10.02 2.90 4.67
CA PHE A 232 9.32 4.16 4.86
C PHE A 232 8.06 4.18 4.00
N HIS A 233 7.04 4.94 4.41
CA HIS A 233 5.97 5.34 3.49
C HIS A 233 6.59 6.14 2.33
N GLN A 234 6.34 5.71 1.09
CA GLN A 234 6.91 6.29 -0.13
C GLN A 234 5.81 6.92 -1.00
N PRO A 235 5.44 8.20 -0.79
CA PRO A 235 4.58 8.93 -1.73
C PRO A 235 5.29 9.15 -3.07
N PHE A 236 6.62 9.14 -3.04
CA PHE A 236 7.53 8.98 -4.16
C PHE A 236 8.80 8.34 -3.62
N THR A 237 9.56 7.62 -4.44
CA THR A 237 10.64 6.76 -3.90
C THR A 237 11.78 7.55 -3.27
N LYS A 238 12.14 8.73 -3.79
CA LYS A 238 13.17 9.59 -3.18
C LYS A 238 12.80 10.07 -1.77
N MET A 239 11.53 9.98 -1.38
CA MET A 239 11.11 10.29 -0.02
C MET A 239 11.79 9.39 1.02
N ALA A 240 12.11 8.13 0.69
CA ALA A 240 12.85 7.25 1.59
C ALA A 240 14.25 7.80 1.93
N LYS A 241 14.95 8.39 0.96
CA LYS A 241 16.24 9.06 1.20
C LYS A 241 16.08 10.30 2.10
N LYS A 242 15.04 11.09 1.87
CA LYS A 242 14.71 12.26 2.72
C LYS A 242 14.38 11.81 4.15
N ALA A 243 13.59 10.76 4.30
CA ALA A 243 13.27 10.16 5.59
C ALA A 243 14.53 9.67 6.32
N PHE A 244 15.42 8.97 5.62
CA PHE A 244 16.69 8.51 6.17
C PHE A 244 17.58 9.65 6.68
N SER A 245 17.54 10.83 6.03
CA SER A 245 18.32 12.00 6.49
C SER A 245 17.93 12.50 7.89
N VAL A 246 16.73 12.15 8.39
CA VAL A 246 16.38 12.40 9.80
C VAL A 246 17.33 11.64 10.71
N PHE A 247 17.61 10.36 10.42
CA PHE A 247 18.53 9.52 11.18
C PHE A 247 19.99 9.95 11.02
N GLU A 248 20.40 10.39 9.82
CA GLU A 248 21.73 10.98 9.63
C GLU A 248 21.96 12.20 10.53
N ALA A 249 20.90 12.96 10.85
CA ALA A 249 20.98 14.12 11.73
C ALA A 249 20.91 13.78 13.22
N ILE A 250 20.05 12.83 13.63
CA ILE A 250 19.81 12.54 15.06
C ILE A 250 20.66 11.40 15.62
N GLU A 251 21.09 10.44 14.79
CA GLU A 251 21.87 9.25 15.18
C GLU A 251 22.97 8.96 14.11
N PRO A 252 23.92 9.90 13.89
CA PRO A 252 24.81 9.90 12.73
C PRO A 252 25.70 8.65 12.60
N GLU A 253 26.24 8.13 13.71
CA GLU A 253 27.12 6.96 13.67
C GLU A 253 26.37 5.68 13.28
N ALA A 254 25.17 5.47 13.84
CA ALA A 254 24.32 4.33 13.49
C ALA A 254 23.78 4.44 12.06
N ALA A 255 23.34 5.64 11.64
CA ALA A 255 22.90 5.90 10.28
C ALA A 255 24.02 5.67 9.25
N LYS A 256 25.25 6.11 9.55
CA LYS A 256 26.42 5.88 8.71
C LYS A 256 26.76 4.39 8.60
N ALA A 257 26.62 3.63 9.68
CA ALA A 257 26.85 2.18 9.67
C ALA A 257 25.81 1.42 8.83
N LEU A 258 24.55 1.84 8.88
CA LEU A 258 23.45 1.31 8.04
C LEU A 258 23.63 1.64 6.56
N GLY A 259 23.95 2.90 6.26
CA GLY A 259 24.15 3.40 4.91
C GLY A 259 22.91 3.34 4.01
N GLU A 260 23.08 3.67 2.74
CA GLU A 260 21.98 3.77 1.75
C GLU A 260 21.27 2.44 1.47
N LYS A 261 21.97 1.30 1.65
CA LYS A 261 21.40 -0.03 1.47
C LYS A 261 20.23 -0.30 2.43
N ALA A 262 20.18 0.40 3.57
CA ALA A 262 19.12 0.25 4.55
C ALA A 262 17.71 0.50 3.98
N TYR A 263 17.57 1.36 2.96
CA TYR A 263 16.27 1.69 2.36
C TYR A 263 16.21 1.49 0.85
N SER A 264 17.33 1.45 0.11
CA SER A 264 17.30 1.49 -1.35
C SER A 264 16.61 0.29 -2.00
N THR A 265 16.77 -0.93 -1.46
CA THR A 265 16.08 -2.13 -1.95
C THR A 265 14.55 -2.03 -1.80
N SER A 266 14.07 -1.28 -0.78
CA SER A 266 12.63 -1.06 -0.57
C SER A 266 12.00 -0.14 -1.63
N GLN A 267 12.80 0.55 -2.45
CA GLN A 267 12.28 1.51 -3.43
C GLN A 267 11.89 0.86 -4.76
N LEU A 268 12.40 -0.34 -5.09
CA LEU A 268 12.33 -0.91 -6.44
C LEU A 268 10.90 -1.06 -6.96
N TYR A 269 9.98 -1.57 -6.14
CA TYR A 269 8.57 -1.67 -6.57
C TYR A 269 7.90 -0.29 -6.65
N GLY A 270 8.19 0.62 -5.72
CA GLY A 270 7.70 2.00 -5.77
C GLY A 270 8.09 2.73 -7.06
N LYS A 271 9.29 2.47 -7.61
CA LYS A 271 9.74 3.07 -8.89
C LYS A 271 8.84 2.68 -10.06
N ALA A 272 8.32 1.46 -10.05
CA ALA A 272 7.55 0.88 -11.14
C ALA A 272 6.02 1.03 -10.97
N ILE A 273 5.55 1.41 -9.80
CA ILE A 273 4.12 1.45 -9.46
C ILE A 273 3.65 2.88 -9.16
N GLY A 274 4.46 3.68 -8.49
CA GLY A 274 4.08 4.98 -7.94
C GLY A 274 3.29 4.89 -6.64
N ASN A 275 2.72 6.01 -6.21
CA ASN A 275 2.08 6.10 -4.90
C ASN A 275 0.78 5.26 -4.87
N CYS A 276 0.68 4.38 -3.88
CA CYS A 276 -0.52 3.60 -3.60
C CYS A 276 -1.07 3.91 -2.20
N TYR A 277 -0.87 5.15 -1.74
CA TYR A 277 -1.28 5.67 -0.44
C TYR A 277 -1.08 4.68 0.70
N THR A 278 -2.17 4.08 1.23
CA THR A 278 -2.11 3.16 2.37
C THR A 278 -1.23 1.94 2.13
N ALA A 279 -1.09 1.52 0.87
CA ALA A 279 -0.29 0.35 0.50
C ALA A 279 1.21 0.69 0.34
N SER A 280 1.61 1.96 0.20
CA SER A 280 2.98 2.34 -0.20
C SER A 280 4.06 1.85 0.77
N LEU A 281 3.82 1.88 2.10
CA LEU A 281 4.76 1.32 3.07
C LEU A 281 4.92 -0.19 2.89
N TYR A 282 3.83 -0.90 2.65
CA TYR A 282 3.82 -2.35 2.54
C TYR A 282 4.31 -2.85 1.18
N ILE A 283 4.17 -2.03 0.13
CA ILE A 283 4.85 -2.22 -1.16
C ILE A 283 6.37 -2.09 -0.98
N ALA A 284 6.83 -1.11 -0.19
CA ALA A 284 8.25 -0.96 0.12
C ALA A 284 8.80 -2.16 0.91
N LEU A 285 8.03 -2.65 1.89
CA LEU A 285 8.34 -3.87 2.63
C LEU A 285 8.43 -5.11 1.72
N LEU A 286 7.45 -5.31 0.83
CA LEU A 286 7.50 -6.38 -0.17
C LEU A 286 8.70 -6.24 -1.11
N SER A 287 9.00 -5.02 -1.56
CA SER A 287 10.17 -4.74 -2.40
C SER A 287 11.45 -5.18 -1.72
N LEU A 288 11.60 -4.92 -0.41
CA LEU A 288 12.74 -5.40 0.37
C LEU A 288 12.76 -6.93 0.46
N LEU A 289 11.66 -7.56 0.87
CA LEU A 289 11.59 -9.01 1.07
C LEU A 289 11.84 -9.80 -0.22
N ASP A 290 11.35 -9.31 -1.35
CA ASP A 290 11.46 -9.98 -2.64
C ASP A 290 12.79 -9.70 -3.36
N ASN A 291 13.41 -8.54 -3.14
CA ASN A 291 14.59 -8.12 -3.92
C ASN A 291 15.89 -8.04 -3.10
N SER A 292 15.87 -8.38 -1.81
CA SER A 292 17.10 -8.57 -1.05
C SER A 292 17.92 -9.73 -1.63
N ASP A 293 19.22 -9.49 -1.83
CA ASP A 293 20.19 -10.52 -2.21
C ASP A 293 20.66 -11.34 -0.99
N GLU A 294 20.32 -10.89 0.23
CA GLU A 294 20.65 -11.55 1.49
C GLU A 294 19.43 -12.24 2.10
N ASP A 295 19.67 -13.34 2.83
CA ASP A 295 18.66 -13.92 3.71
C ASP A 295 18.39 -12.97 4.87
N LEU A 296 17.15 -12.50 4.95
CA LEU A 296 16.71 -11.56 5.98
C LEU A 296 16.29 -12.22 7.29
N THR A 297 16.35 -13.55 7.41
CA THR A 297 15.96 -14.29 8.62
C THR A 297 16.59 -13.70 9.89
N GLY A 298 15.75 -13.40 10.89
CA GLY A 298 16.18 -12.84 12.17
C GLY A 298 16.62 -11.38 12.12
N ARG A 299 16.58 -10.72 10.95
CA ARG A 299 16.89 -9.30 10.82
C ARG A 299 15.70 -8.46 11.31
N ASN A 300 16.03 -7.38 12.02
CA ASN A 300 15.06 -6.38 12.43
C ASN A 300 14.87 -5.34 11.31
N ILE A 301 13.62 -5.06 10.98
CA ILE A 301 13.21 -4.03 10.03
C ILE A 301 12.47 -2.94 10.82
N GLY A 302 12.92 -1.69 10.68
CA GLY A 302 12.17 -0.52 11.12
C GLY A 302 11.15 -0.10 10.06
N LEU A 303 9.94 0.25 10.48
CA LEU A 303 8.86 0.66 9.60
C LEU A 303 8.30 2.00 10.05
N PHE A 304 8.23 2.95 9.12
CA PHE A 304 7.58 4.24 9.35
C PHE A 304 6.41 4.44 8.42
N SER A 305 5.21 4.48 9.00
CA SER A 305 3.98 4.83 8.31
C SER A 305 3.68 6.31 8.52
N TYR A 306 3.21 6.96 7.46
CA TYR A 306 2.78 8.35 7.49
C TYR A 306 1.51 8.49 6.68
N GLY A 307 0.56 9.26 7.20
CA GLY A 307 -0.60 9.74 6.46
C GLY A 307 -0.82 11.21 6.77
N SER A 308 -0.99 12.02 5.74
CA SER A 308 -1.29 13.45 5.83
C SER A 308 -2.58 13.75 6.62
N GLY A 309 -2.69 14.97 7.13
CA GLY A 309 -3.77 15.40 8.01
C GLY A 309 -3.42 15.67 9.48
N SER A 310 -2.45 15.04 10.17
CA SER A 310 -1.53 13.96 9.83
C SER A 310 -1.28 13.03 11.03
N VAL A 311 -0.86 11.80 10.74
CA VAL A 311 -0.39 10.82 11.73
C VAL A 311 0.87 10.14 11.21
N GLY A 312 1.91 10.08 12.03
CA GLY A 312 3.08 9.24 11.84
C GLY A 312 3.17 8.14 12.90
N GLU A 313 3.50 6.92 12.49
CA GLU A 313 3.77 5.81 13.41
C GLU A 313 5.04 5.07 13.01
N PHE A 314 5.96 4.93 13.96
CA PHE A 314 7.16 4.11 13.84
C PHE A 314 6.98 2.82 14.65
N PHE A 315 7.32 1.68 14.04
CA PHE A 315 7.30 0.37 14.68
C PHE A 315 8.38 -0.52 14.06
N SER A 316 8.56 -1.73 14.59
CA SER A 316 9.55 -2.67 14.05
C SER A 316 9.04 -4.09 13.99
N ALA A 317 9.71 -4.90 13.17
CA ALA A 317 9.40 -6.31 13.00
C ALA A 317 10.68 -7.13 12.79
N THR A 318 10.65 -8.39 13.21
CA THR A 318 11.69 -9.38 12.89
C THR A 318 11.22 -10.28 11.76
N VAL A 319 12.08 -10.53 10.78
CA VAL A 319 11.81 -11.52 9.72
C VAL A 319 11.89 -12.94 10.26
N VAL A 320 10.85 -13.73 10.01
CA VAL A 320 10.71 -15.08 10.55
C VAL A 320 11.58 -16.07 9.74
N PRO A 321 12.24 -17.05 10.39
CA PRO A 321 12.94 -18.12 9.69
C PRO A 321 12.05 -18.83 8.66
N GLY A 322 12.55 -18.96 7.44
CA GLY A 322 11.82 -19.62 6.34
C GLY A 322 10.84 -18.73 5.59
N TYR A 323 10.83 -17.41 5.82
CA TYR A 323 9.93 -16.46 5.14
C TYR A 323 9.95 -16.59 3.60
N GLN A 324 11.07 -17.01 3.01
CA GLN A 324 11.20 -17.19 1.56
C GLN A 324 10.25 -18.26 1.00
N ALA A 325 9.85 -19.25 1.80
CA ALA A 325 8.86 -20.25 1.40
C ALA A 325 7.45 -19.65 1.21
N HIS A 326 7.22 -18.47 1.76
CA HIS A 326 5.99 -17.68 1.64
C HIS A 326 6.15 -16.47 0.71
N SER A 327 7.34 -16.29 0.12
CA SER A 327 7.56 -15.22 -0.86
C SER A 327 6.83 -15.53 -2.17
N ARG A 328 6.22 -14.48 -2.73
CA ARG A 328 5.62 -14.49 -4.06
C ARG A 328 6.48 -13.75 -5.09
N ARG A 329 7.79 -13.59 -4.83
CA ARG A 329 8.76 -12.86 -5.69
C ARG A 329 8.57 -13.13 -7.19
N LYS A 330 8.49 -14.40 -7.59
CA LYS A 330 8.33 -14.78 -9.02
C LYS A 330 6.99 -14.31 -9.60
N ALA A 331 5.92 -14.41 -8.80
CA ALA A 331 4.60 -13.96 -9.22
C ALA A 331 4.53 -12.42 -9.29
N HIS A 332 5.09 -11.71 -8.30
CA HIS A 332 5.16 -10.25 -8.29
C HIS A 332 6.01 -9.71 -9.45
N ALA A 333 7.19 -10.30 -9.70
CA ALA A 333 8.02 -9.95 -10.84
C ALA A 333 7.30 -10.16 -12.18
N ARG A 334 6.60 -11.29 -12.33
CA ARG A 334 5.79 -11.55 -13.53
C ARG A 334 4.66 -10.54 -13.68
N MET A 335 3.93 -10.26 -12.61
CA MET A 335 2.82 -9.29 -12.59
C MET A 335 3.28 -7.91 -13.04
N LEU A 336 4.42 -7.42 -12.54
CA LEU A 336 4.97 -6.12 -12.92
C LEU A 336 5.44 -6.09 -14.38
N ALA A 337 6.08 -7.18 -14.85
CA ALA A 337 6.62 -7.30 -16.20
C ALA A 337 5.54 -7.53 -17.27
N SER A 338 4.37 -8.08 -16.92
CA SER A 338 3.29 -8.37 -17.86
C SER A 338 2.33 -7.20 -18.08
N ARG A 339 2.54 -6.06 -17.41
CA ARG A 339 1.67 -4.88 -17.58
C ARG A 339 1.85 -4.26 -18.95
N THR A 340 0.79 -3.63 -19.43
CA THR A 340 0.76 -2.95 -20.73
C THR A 340 1.00 -1.45 -20.57
N ARG A 341 1.93 -0.90 -21.35
CA ARG A 341 2.19 0.55 -21.39
C ARG A 341 1.04 1.26 -22.11
N LEU A 342 0.54 2.34 -21.53
CA LEU A 342 -0.45 3.22 -22.15
C LEU A 342 0.22 4.36 -22.91
N GLY A 343 -0.46 4.82 -23.96
CA GLY A 343 -0.23 6.16 -24.50
C GLY A 343 -0.97 7.22 -23.67
N HIS A 344 -0.53 8.48 -23.77
CA HIS A 344 -1.09 9.57 -22.97
C HIS A 344 -2.61 9.77 -23.11
N GLU A 345 -3.17 9.63 -24.31
CA GLU A 345 -4.62 9.79 -24.53
C GLU A 345 -5.43 8.77 -23.71
N GLN A 346 -5.00 7.51 -23.71
CA GLN A 346 -5.64 6.46 -22.92
C GLN A 346 -5.45 6.70 -21.42
N TYR A 347 -4.24 7.05 -20.99
CA TYR A 347 -3.96 7.44 -19.60
C TYR A 347 -4.90 8.57 -19.14
N SER A 348 -4.97 9.66 -19.92
CA SER A 348 -5.79 10.82 -19.62
C SER A 348 -7.28 10.44 -19.57
N THR A 349 -7.74 9.63 -20.52
CA THR A 349 -9.14 9.19 -20.57
C THR A 349 -9.48 8.31 -19.37
N TRP A 350 -8.60 7.38 -18.98
CA TRP A 350 -8.89 6.45 -17.88
C TRP A 350 -8.84 7.10 -16.50
N PHE A 351 -7.90 8.02 -16.25
CA PHE A 351 -7.81 8.71 -14.96
C PHE A 351 -8.77 9.88 -14.80
N TYR A 352 -9.00 10.65 -15.87
CA TYR A 352 -9.70 11.95 -15.81
C TYR A 352 -11.00 11.99 -16.62
N GLY A 353 -11.24 11.01 -17.48
CA GLY A 353 -12.51 10.90 -18.19
C GLY A 353 -13.67 10.57 -17.25
N ASP A 354 -14.89 10.81 -17.74
CA ASP A 354 -16.13 10.51 -17.03
C ASP A 354 -16.46 8.99 -17.07
N ASN A 355 -15.55 8.17 -16.53
CA ASN A 355 -15.68 6.70 -16.55
C ASN A 355 -16.66 6.17 -15.50
N HIS A 356 -17.14 7.04 -14.61
CA HIS A 356 -18.17 6.75 -13.61
C HIS A 356 -19.22 7.86 -13.65
N PRO A 357 -20.01 7.92 -14.72
CA PRO A 357 -21.00 8.98 -14.89
C PRO A 357 -21.93 9.03 -13.67
N ALA A 358 -22.36 10.22 -13.28
CA ALA A 358 -23.29 10.45 -12.17
C ALA A 358 -24.73 9.96 -12.46
N VAL A 359 -24.85 8.95 -13.32
CA VAL A 359 -26.09 8.26 -13.69
C VAL A 359 -26.18 6.95 -12.91
N ALA A 360 -27.41 6.50 -12.67
CA ALA A 360 -27.67 5.32 -11.84
C ALA A 360 -27.08 4.03 -12.42
N ASP A 361 -27.08 3.90 -13.75
CA ASP A 361 -26.82 2.65 -14.46
C ASP A 361 -25.75 2.82 -15.54
N TYR A 362 -24.71 1.98 -15.52
CA TYR A 362 -23.70 1.89 -16.57
C TYR A 362 -22.94 0.56 -16.49
N SER A 363 -22.34 0.14 -17.59
CA SER A 363 -21.42 -1.00 -17.64
C SER A 363 -20.01 -0.55 -17.99
N THR A 364 -19.01 -1.18 -17.41
CA THR A 364 -17.61 -0.97 -17.81
C THR A 364 -17.26 -1.87 -19.01
N PRO A 365 -16.24 -1.53 -19.82
CA PRO A 365 -15.69 -2.45 -20.81
C PRO A 365 -14.98 -3.64 -20.15
N TYR A 366 -14.73 -4.71 -20.93
CA TYR A 366 -13.89 -5.83 -20.49
C TYR A 366 -12.46 -5.58 -20.99
N VAL A 367 -11.57 -5.17 -20.09
CA VAL A 367 -10.22 -4.71 -20.43
C VAL A 367 -9.16 -5.60 -19.81
N THR A 368 -9.35 -6.01 -18.55
CA THR A 368 -8.32 -6.68 -17.77
C THR A 368 -8.57 -8.17 -17.58
N GLY A 369 -7.49 -8.93 -17.42
CA GLY A 369 -7.52 -10.38 -17.20
C GLY A 369 -7.52 -10.80 -15.73
N GLY A 370 -7.87 -9.90 -14.80
CA GLY A 370 -7.83 -10.15 -13.36
C GLY A 370 -8.80 -11.24 -12.89
N ALA A 371 -8.65 -11.72 -11.65
CA ALA A 371 -9.58 -12.70 -11.09
C ALA A 371 -10.96 -12.07 -10.80
N PHE A 372 -10.98 -10.76 -10.57
CA PHE A 372 -12.18 -9.98 -10.28
C PHE A 372 -12.23 -8.74 -11.16
N ARG A 373 -13.45 -8.33 -11.50
CA ARG A 373 -13.74 -7.21 -12.39
C ARG A 373 -14.84 -6.31 -11.81
N TYR A 374 -14.69 -4.99 -11.96
CA TYR A 374 -15.78 -4.05 -11.72
C TYR A 374 -16.65 -3.98 -12.97
N GLY A 375 -17.86 -4.54 -12.93
CA GLY A 375 -18.75 -4.65 -14.10
C GLY A 375 -19.57 -3.39 -14.41
N GLY A 376 -19.68 -2.48 -13.43
CA GLY A 376 -20.45 -1.24 -13.55
C GLY A 376 -21.40 -1.02 -12.38
N CYS A 377 -22.47 -0.29 -12.62
CA CYS A 377 -23.44 0.11 -11.61
C CYS A 377 -24.86 -0.12 -12.11
N GLU A 378 -25.75 -0.62 -11.24
CA GLU A 378 -27.18 -0.79 -11.51
C GLU A 378 -28.01 -0.36 -10.28
N GLY A 379 -28.80 0.70 -10.44
CA GLY A 379 -29.59 1.32 -9.38
C GLY A 379 -28.71 1.83 -8.24
N TYR A 380 -27.57 2.47 -8.56
CA TYR A 380 -26.53 2.88 -7.59
C TYR A 380 -25.84 1.72 -6.85
N ARG A 381 -26.06 0.47 -7.28
CA ARG A 381 -25.38 -0.70 -6.71
C ARG A 381 -24.22 -1.11 -7.63
N ARG A 382 -23.01 -1.02 -7.10
CA ARG A 382 -21.78 -1.46 -7.76
C ARG A 382 -21.81 -2.97 -7.98
N GLN A 383 -21.57 -3.40 -9.21
CA GLN A 383 -21.56 -4.79 -9.63
C GLN A 383 -20.11 -5.28 -9.79
N TYR A 384 -19.80 -6.41 -9.18
CA TYR A 384 -18.49 -7.06 -9.28
C TYR A 384 -18.65 -8.49 -9.73
N GLU A 385 -17.73 -8.95 -10.56
CA GLU A 385 -17.79 -10.25 -11.21
C GLU A 385 -16.53 -11.05 -10.91
N SER A 386 -16.71 -12.34 -10.65
CA SER A 386 -15.65 -13.35 -10.65
C SER A 386 -15.37 -13.77 -12.10
N THR A 387 -14.12 -13.72 -12.52
CA THR A 387 -13.71 -14.18 -13.85
C THR A 387 -13.34 -15.67 -13.82
N ALA A 388 -13.17 -16.30 -14.99
CA ALA A 388 -12.72 -17.69 -15.08
C ALA A 388 -11.39 -17.97 -14.36
N LEU A 389 -10.55 -16.95 -14.16
CA LEU A 389 -9.30 -17.07 -13.41
C LEU A 389 -9.55 -17.30 -11.92
N SER A 390 -10.53 -16.59 -11.32
CA SER A 390 -10.87 -16.76 -9.90
C SER A 390 -11.33 -18.19 -9.59
N LEU A 391 -12.17 -18.76 -10.47
CA LEU A 391 -12.70 -20.12 -10.32
C LEU A 391 -11.58 -21.18 -10.38
N LYS A 392 -10.56 -20.97 -11.22
CA LYS A 392 -9.39 -21.86 -11.31
C LYS A 392 -8.44 -21.76 -10.11
N MET A 393 -8.41 -20.62 -9.44
CA MET A 393 -7.58 -20.44 -8.23
C MET A 393 -8.28 -20.90 -6.95
N ALA A 394 -9.61 -21.03 -7.00
CA ALA A 394 -10.42 -21.53 -5.89
C ALA A 394 -10.60 -23.06 -5.90
N SER A 395 -10.37 -23.72 -7.05
CA SER A 395 -10.29 -25.17 -7.21
C SER A 395 -8.89 -25.70 -6.93
#